data_AF-A0AAD4F281-F1
#
_entry.id   AF-A0AAD4F281-F1
#
_cell.length_a   1.000
_cell.length_b   1.000
_cell.length_c   1.000
_cell.angle_alpha   90.00
_cell.angle_beta   90.00
_cell.angle_gamma   90.00
#
_symmetry.space_group_name_H-M   'P 1'
#
loop_
_entity.id
_entity.type
_entity.pdbx_description
1 polymer ?
#
loop_
_entity_poly.entity_id
_entity_poly.type
_entity_poly.pdbx_seq_one_letter_code
_entity_poly.pdbx_strand_id
1 'polypeptide(L)'
;MTTTTTTTPNLTTSLARLQYFYQDVTRLSAIASPSLVLHPADRDLSSPPRPPLVGIAAAQRHEQEFVAAAAAAAGAGVTMVMDVESITVGRDGTFAAVEHWENAADPEALVRWLKGV
;
A
#
# COMPACT_ATOMS: atom_id res chain seq x y z
N MET A 1 7.58 -13.07 34.27
CA MET A 1 6.27 -13.08 33.59
C MET A 1 6.19 -11.79 32.79
N THR A 2 6.27 -11.85 31.47
CA THR A 2 6.20 -10.67 30.59
C THR A 2 4.77 -10.54 30.13
N THR A 3 4.05 -9.54 30.63
CA THR A 3 2.68 -9.25 30.23
C THR A 3 2.72 -8.63 28.84
N THR A 4 2.45 -9.42 27.80
CA THR A 4 2.30 -8.89 26.44
C THR A 4 0.93 -8.22 26.35
N THR A 5 0.89 -6.90 26.46
CA THR A 5 -0.33 -6.13 26.21
C THR A 5 -0.63 -6.20 24.72
N THR A 6 -1.54 -7.09 24.33
CA THR A 6 -2.07 -7.13 22.96
C THR A 6 -2.98 -5.91 22.78
N THR A 7 -2.42 -4.81 22.28
CA THR A 7 -3.22 -3.64 21.89
C THR A 7 -4.08 -4.05 20.71
N THR A 8 -5.37 -4.27 20.93
CA THR A 8 -6.32 -4.44 19.83
C THR A 8 -6.25 -3.19 18.95
N PRO A 9 -5.92 -3.31 17.65
CA PRO A 9 -6.06 -2.19 16.74
C PRO A 9 -7.52 -1.73 16.83
N ASN A 10 -7.75 -0.44 17.00
CA ASN A 10 -9.09 0.12 16.86
C ASN A 10 -9.18 0.85 15.52
N LEU A 11 -10.39 0.92 14.96
CA LEU A 11 -10.66 1.52 13.65
C LEU A 11 -10.05 2.92 13.51
N THR A 12 -10.15 3.75 14.56
CA THR A 12 -9.62 5.12 14.59
C THR A 12 -8.10 5.15 14.46
N THR A 13 -7.38 4.29 15.18
CA THR A 13 -5.92 4.18 15.11
C THR A 13 -5.47 3.68 13.74
N SER A 14 -6.17 2.71 13.17
CA SER A 14 -5.80 2.21 11.85
C SER A 14 -6.08 3.22 10.74
N LEU A 15 -7.21 3.92 10.79
CA LEU A 15 -7.51 5.02 9.87
C LEU A 15 -6.44 6.13 9.97
N ALA A 16 -6.06 6.52 11.19
CA ALA A 16 -5.02 7.51 11.40
C ALA A 16 -3.65 7.06 10.84
N ARG A 17 -3.31 5.77 10.96
CA ARG A 17 -2.08 5.21 10.37
C ARG A 17 -2.11 5.22 8.84
N LEU A 18 -3.24 4.84 8.23
CA LEU A 18 -3.42 4.92 6.79
C LEU A 18 -3.31 6.37 6.30
N GLN A 19 -4.02 7.31 6.93
CA GLN A 19 -3.93 8.74 6.60
C GLN A 19 -2.50 9.28 6.76
N TYR A 20 -1.80 8.89 7.82
CA TYR A 20 -0.41 9.29 8.04
C TYR A 20 0.52 8.78 6.95
N PHE A 21 0.34 7.53 6.51
CA PHE A 21 1.13 6.91 5.45
C PHE A 21 0.80 7.48 4.07
N TYR A 22 -0.47 7.64 3.70
CA TYR A 22 -0.84 8.11 2.37
C TYR A 22 -0.60 9.61 2.13
N GLN A 23 -0.41 10.39 3.19
CA GLN A 23 0.12 11.76 3.04
C GLN A 23 1.53 11.78 2.43
N ASP A 24 2.32 10.73 2.66
CA ASP A 24 3.70 10.64 2.23
C ASP A 24 4.16 9.18 2.34
N VAL A 25 4.21 8.49 1.20
CA VAL A 25 4.51 7.07 1.14
C VAL A 25 5.89 6.73 1.71
N THR A 26 6.80 7.69 1.90
CA THR A 26 8.10 7.44 2.56
C THR A 26 7.98 7.08 4.04
N ARG A 27 6.78 7.22 4.62
CA ARG A 27 6.49 6.98 6.03
C ARG A 27 6.17 5.52 6.38
N LEU A 28 6.21 4.58 5.43
CA LEU A 28 5.86 3.16 5.70
C LEU A 28 6.65 2.60 6.88
N SER A 29 7.95 2.93 6.94
CA SER A 29 8.86 2.47 7.99
C SER A 29 8.47 2.87 9.40
N ALA A 30 7.69 3.95 9.57
CA ALA A 30 7.27 4.45 10.87
C ALA A 30 6.06 3.67 11.44
N ILE A 31 5.32 2.94 10.61
CA ILE A 31 4.07 2.26 11.03
C ILE A 31 4.05 0.76 10.73
N ALA A 32 4.90 0.28 9.82
CA ALA A 32 4.92 -1.11 9.39
C ALA A 32 5.66 -2.03 10.37
N SER A 33 5.23 -3.30 10.42
CA SER A 33 5.98 -4.36 11.10
C SER A 33 7.32 -4.60 10.39
N PRO A 34 8.43 -4.85 11.12
CA PRO A 34 9.68 -5.32 10.51
C PRO A 34 9.51 -6.62 9.71
N SER A 35 8.52 -7.44 10.05
CA SER A 35 8.15 -8.68 9.35
C SER A 35 7.12 -8.50 8.23
N LEU A 36 6.93 -7.28 7.72
CA LEU A 36 6.02 -6.98 6.62
C LEU A 36 6.29 -7.90 5.42
N VAL A 37 5.22 -8.49 4.87
CA VAL A 37 5.24 -9.16 3.58
C VAL A 37 4.21 -8.48 2.70
N LEU A 38 4.68 -7.80 1.66
CA LEU A 38 3.82 -7.23 0.63
C LEU A 38 3.63 -8.25 -0.47
N HIS A 39 2.39 -8.52 -0.82
CA HIS A 39 2.02 -9.30 -2.00
C HIS A 39 1.57 -8.31 -3.07
N PRO A 40 2.44 -7.90 -4.01
CA PRO A 40 2.07 -6.92 -5.02
C PRO A 40 0.84 -7.36 -5.81
N ALA A 41 -0.09 -6.44 -6.04
CA ALA A 41 -1.33 -6.69 -6.78
C ALA A 41 -1.13 -6.75 -8.31
N ASP A 42 0.10 -6.51 -8.80
CA ASP A 42 0.52 -6.73 -10.20
C ASP A 42 0.60 -8.22 -10.61
N ARG A 43 0.16 -9.12 -9.72
CA ARG A 43 0.19 -10.58 -9.82
C ARG A 43 -0.32 -11.16 -11.13
N ASP A 44 -1.25 -10.50 -11.80
CA ASP A 44 -1.86 -10.99 -13.05
C ASP A 44 -1.02 -10.68 -14.31
N LEU A 45 0.08 -9.94 -14.16
CA LEU A 45 0.77 -9.32 -15.29
C LEU A 45 2.18 -9.89 -15.55
N SER A 46 2.71 -10.69 -14.63
CA SER A 46 3.98 -11.41 -14.78
C SER A 46 3.78 -12.92 -14.81
N SER A 47 4.38 -13.63 -15.77
CA SER A 47 4.50 -15.09 -15.78
C SER A 47 5.98 -15.50 -15.73
N PRO A 48 6.47 -16.16 -14.66
CA PRO A 48 5.73 -16.59 -13.47
C PRO A 48 5.32 -15.42 -12.55
N PRO A 49 4.39 -15.63 -11.60
CA PRO A 49 3.93 -14.59 -10.67
C PRO A 49 5.10 -13.99 -9.89
N ARG A 50 5.08 -12.66 -9.76
CA ARG A 50 6.08 -11.94 -8.96
C ARG A 50 6.07 -12.48 -7.51
N PRO A 51 7.25 -12.80 -6.94
CA PRO A 51 7.32 -13.25 -5.56
C PRO A 51 6.93 -12.12 -4.60
N PRO A 52 6.43 -12.46 -3.39
CA PRO A 52 6.17 -11.46 -2.35
C PRO A 52 7.43 -10.68 -1.99
N LEU A 53 7.27 -9.40 -1.66
CA LEU A 53 8.34 -8.54 -1.17
C LEU A 53 8.40 -8.63 0.35
N VAL A 54 9.57 -8.96 0.90
CA VAL A 54 9.74 -9.16 2.34
C VAL A 54 10.51 -8.00 2.95
N GLY A 55 9.96 -7.45 4.03
CA GLY A 55 10.54 -6.38 4.83
C GLY A 55 10.17 -4.98 4.35
N ILE A 56 10.33 -4.03 5.27
CA ILE A 56 9.97 -2.62 5.09
C ILE A 56 10.68 -2.01 3.89
N ALA A 57 11.99 -2.24 3.74
CA ALA A 57 12.77 -1.61 2.67
C ALA A 57 12.30 -2.02 1.27
N ALA A 58 11.95 -3.29 1.07
CA ALA A 58 11.48 -3.79 -0.21
C ALA A 58 10.08 -3.24 -0.55
N ALA A 59 9.17 -3.25 0.42
CA ALA A 59 7.83 -2.67 0.24
C ALA A 59 7.88 -1.16 0.02
N GLN A 60 8.68 -0.44 0.81
CA GLN A 60 8.84 1.02 0.70
C GLN A 60 9.34 1.45 -0.67
N ARG A 61 10.31 0.72 -1.22
CA ARG A 61 10.81 0.98 -2.58
C ARG A 61 9.73 0.75 -3.62
N HIS A 62 8.97 -0.34 -3.50
CA HIS A 62 7.89 -0.66 -4.44
C HIS A 62 6.81 0.44 -4.46
N GLU A 63 6.35 0.91 -3.30
CA GLU A 63 5.37 2.00 -3.20
C GLU A 63 5.89 3.31 -3.82
N GLN A 64 7.17 3.63 -3.59
CA GLN A 64 7.79 4.83 -4.18
C GLN A 64 7.90 4.73 -5.70
N GLU A 65 8.31 3.57 -6.23
CA GLU A 65 8.38 3.30 -7.67
C GLU A 65 6.99 3.40 -8.32
N PHE A 66 5.95 2.92 -7.63
CA PHE A 66 4.57 3.03 -8.08
C PHE A 66 4.09 4.47 -8.19
N VAL A 67 4.25 5.26 -7.13
CA VAL A 67 3.86 6.69 -7.13
C VAL A 67 4.66 7.47 -8.18
N ALA A 68 5.97 7.22 -8.31
CA ALA A 68 6.81 7.86 -9.31
C ALA A 68 6.36 7.53 -10.74
N ALA A 69 6.00 6.27 -11.01
CA ALA A 69 5.49 5.86 -12.31
C ALA A 69 4.13 6.44 -12.63
N ALA A 70 3.21 6.47 -11.66
CA ALA A 70 1.91 7.10 -11.82
C ALA A 70 2.04 8.60 -12.10
N ALA A 71 2.94 9.30 -11.39
CA ALA A 71 3.24 10.71 -11.65
C ALA A 71 3.84 10.95 -13.04
N ALA A 72 4.77 10.08 -13.48
CA ALA A 72 5.36 10.16 -14.81
C ALA A 72 4.34 9.92 -15.93
N ALA A 73 3.44 8.96 -15.73
CA ALA A 73 2.36 8.61 -16.66
C ALA A 73 1.31 9.72 -16.80
N ALA A 74 0.97 10.37 -15.70
CA ALA A 74 -0.12 11.32 -15.62
C ALA A 74 0.24 12.76 -16.04
N GLY A 75 1.53 13.10 -16.09
CA GLY A 75 2.01 14.46 -16.30
C GLY A 75 2.07 15.29 -15.02
N ALA A 76 2.79 16.42 -15.09
CA ALA A 76 3.05 17.24 -13.91
C ALA A 76 1.74 17.76 -13.26
N GLY A 77 1.61 17.59 -11.95
CA GLY A 77 0.49 18.12 -11.15
C GLY A 77 -0.67 17.15 -10.94
N VAL A 78 -0.60 15.91 -11.45
CA VAL A 78 -1.60 14.88 -11.15
C VAL A 78 -1.24 14.15 -9.86
N THR A 79 -2.26 13.89 -9.05
CA THR A 79 -2.15 13.18 -7.78
C THR A 79 -2.91 11.87 -7.88
N MET A 80 -2.30 10.78 -7.41
CA MET A 80 -3.02 9.53 -7.19
C MET A 80 -3.99 9.69 -6.03
N VAL A 81 -5.25 9.29 -6.23
CA VAL A 81 -6.24 9.24 -5.16
C VAL A 81 -6.44 7.80 -4.77
N MET A 82 -6.30 7.54 -3.47
CA MET A 82 -6.77 6.29 -2.90
C MET A 82 -8.13 6.51 -2.29
N ASP A 83 -9.08 5.68 -2.69
CA ASP A 83 -10.34 5.52 -1.98
C ASP A 83 -10.32 4.22 -1.17
N VAL A 84 -10.66 4.31 0.11
CA VAL A 84 -10.71 3.14 1.02
C VAL A 84 -12.16 2.73 1.14
N GLU A 85 -12.53 1.66 0.41
CA GLU A 85 -13.90 1.18 0.34
C GLU A 85 -14.37 0.58 1.68
N SER A 86 -13.49 -0.19 2.34
CA SER A 86 -13.83 -0.80 3.61
C SER A 86 -12.63 -1.07 4.50
N ILE A 87 -12.86 -1.04 5.81
CA ILE A 87 -11.87 -1.37 6.83
C ILE A 87 -12.48 -2.39 7.79
N THR A 88 -11.80 -3.51 7.97
CA THR A 88 -12.15 -4.57 8.92
C THR A 88 -11.10 -4.69 10.01
N VAL A 89 -11.56 -4.79 11.26
CA VAL A 89 -10.73 -5.02 12.44
C VAL A 89 -11.23 -6.28 13.15
N GLY A 90 -10.43 -7.34 13.09
CA GLY A 90 -10.68 -8.61 13.76
C GLY A 90 -10.43 -8.54 15.27
N ARG A 91 -11.10 -9.42 16.03
CA ARG A 91 -10.94 -9.53 17.48
C ARG A 91 -9.54 -9.99 17.92
N ASP A 92 -8.85 -10.69 17.03
CA ASP A 92 -7.45 -11.12 17.14
C ASP A 92 -6.45 -9.99 16.82
N GLY A 93 -6.97 -8.82 16.45
CA GLY A 93 -6.16 -7.68 16.01
C GLY A 93 -5.73 -7.75 14.56
N THR A 94 -6.30 -8.66 13.77
CA THR A 94 -6.18 -8.61 12.31
C THR A 94 -6.76 -7.30 11.79
N PHE A 95 -5.99 -6.59 10.97
CA PHE A 95 -6.43 -5.39 10.28
C PHE A 95 -6.44 -5.66 8.78
N ALA A 96 -7.55 -5.35 8.11
CA ALA A 96 -7.67 -5.42 6.66
C ALA A 96 -8.35 -4.16 6.14
N ALA A 97 -7.83 -3.62 5.04
CA ALA A 97 -8.47 -2.55 4.29
C ALA A 97 -8.61 -3.00 2.83
N VAL A 98 -9.74 -2.68 2.21
CA VAL A 98 -9.93 -2.77 0.77
C VAL A 98 -9.81 -1.36 0.23
N GLU A 99 -8.89 -1.17 -0.69
CA GLU A 99 -8.56 0.12 -1.28
C GLU A 99 -8.59 0.05 -2.80
N HIS A 100 -9.11 1.10 -3.41
CA HIS A 100 -9.08 1.33 -4.84
C HIS A 100 -8.17 2.52 -5.11
N TRP A 101 -7.18 2.30 -5.95
CA TRP A 101 -6.31 3.36 -6.43
C TRP A 101 -6.89 3.88 -7.74
N GLU A 102 -7.43 5.08 -7.69
CA GLU A 102 -7.90 5.79 -8.87
C GLU A 102 -6.84 6.81 -9.28
N ASN A 103 -6.35 6.67 -10.51
CA ASN A 103 -5.52 7.70 -11.09
C ASN A 103 -6.46 8.82 -11.57
N ALA A 104 -6.27 10.04 -11.09
CA ALA A 104 -6.97 11.19 -11.64
C ALA A 104 -6.52 11.52 -13.08
N ALA A 105 -5.53 10.81 -13.63
CA ALA A 105 -5.19 10.85 -15.06
C ALA A 105 -4.80 9.50 -15.65
N ASP A 106 -5.20 9.34 -16.91
CA ASP A 106 -4.92 8.25 -17.86
C ASP A 106 -4.82 6.81 -17.30
N PRO A 107 -5.97 6.11 -17.21
CA PRO A 107 -6.04 4.69 -16.88
C PRO A 107 -5.16 3.79 -17.76
N GLU A 108 -4.89 4.14 -19.03
CA GLU A 108 -4.08 3.30 -19.92
C GLU A 108 -2.62 3.29 -19.52
N ALA A 109 -2.08 4.44 -19.10
CA ALA A 109 -0.68 4.56 -18.72
C ALA A 109 -0.39 3.82 -17.39
N LEU A 110 -1.33 3.85 -16.44
CA LEU A 110 -1.28 3.02 -15.23
C LEU A 110 -1.31 1.53 -15.58
N VAL A 111 -2.22 1.12 -16.48
CA VAL A 111 -2.31 -0.26 -16.95
C VAL A 111 -1.01 -0.72 -17.63
N ARG A 112 -0.34 0.14 -18.40
CA ARG A 112 0.97 -0.17 -19.01
C ARG A 112 2.06 -0.38 -17.97
N TRP A 113 2.15 0.49 -16.97
CA TRP A 113 3.11 0.31 -15.87
C TRP A 113 2.86 -0.97 -15.08
N LEU A 114 1.59 -1.24 -14.71
CA LEU A 114 1.22 -2.49 -14.04
C LEU A 114 1.64 -3.71 -14.88
N LYS A 115 1.50 -3.60 -16.21
CA LYS A 115 1.89 -4.63 -17.18
C LYS A 115 3.40 -4.74 -17.39
N GLY A 116 4.19 -3.79 -16.89
CA GLY A 116 5.62 -3.70 -17.14
C GLY A 116 5.98 -3.47 -18.60
N VAL A 117 5.11 -2.81 -19.38
CA VAL A 117 5.27 -2.55 -20.84
C VAL A 117 5.26 -1.07 -21.18
#